data_AF-A0A366XVG4-F1
#
_entry.id   AF-A0A366XVG4-F1
#
_cell.length_a   1.000
_cell.length_b   1.000
_cell.length_c   1.000
_cell.angle_alpha   90.00
_cell.angle_beta   90.00
_cell.angle_gamma   90.00
#
_symmetry.space_group_name_H-M   'P 1'
#
loop_
_entity.id
_entity.type
_entity.pdbx_description
1 polymer ?
#
loop_
_entity_poly.entity_id
_entity_poly.type
_entity_poly.pdbx_seq_one_letter_code
_entity_poly.pdbx_strand_id
1 'polypeptide(L)'
;MDQRHGWSCGGDYVLKEFAKRVKKLIGKDHILARVGGDEFILLLPNIESEQCVIALADQIIKKMQKPIFVENNSFVATISAGITIFPTVTKEVHMIIRDADQALSYAKQNGRNHYQLFNEIQPEVPFLKNLIEF
;
A
#
# COMPACT_ATOMS: atom_id res chain seq x y z
N MET A 1 -4.05 -8.32 38.24
CA MET A 1 -3.57 -7.27 37.32
C MET A 1 -2.79 -7.96 36.22
N ASP A 2 -3.39 -8.15 35.04
CA ASP A 2 -2.74 -8.74 33.87
C ASP A 2 -2.89 -7.76 32.69
N GLN A 3 -1.78 -7.14 32.29
CA GLN A 3 -1.72 -6.09 31.25
C GLN A 3 -1.42 -6.69 29.86
N ARG A 4 -2.11 -7.76 29.45
CA ARG A 4 -1.86 -8.43 28.15
C ARG A 4 -3.07 -8.67 27.26
N HIS A 5 -4.25 -8.15 27.63
CA HIS A 5 -5.51 -8.42 26.90
C HIS A 5 -6.10 -7.21 26.13
N GLY A 6 -5.44 -6.04 26.15
CA GLY A 6 -5.95 -4.81 25.49
C GLY A 6 -5.49 -4.58 24.04
N TRP A 7 -4.46 -5.29 23.56
CA TRP A 7 -3.83 -5.01 22.25
C TRP A 7 -4.53 -5.66 21.05
N SER A 8 -5.17 -6.81 21.24
CA SER A 8 -5.85 -7.52 20.15
C SER A 8 -7.05 -6.73 19.61
N CYS A 9 -7.78 -6.03 20.48
CA CYS A 9 -8.99 -5.29 20.11
C CYS A 9 -8.71 -4.02 19.30
N GLY A 10 -7.64 -3.28 19.65
CA GLY A 10 -7.26 -2.04 18.98
C GLY A 10 -6.78 -2.27 17.55
N GLY A 11 -5.93 -3.27 17.36
CA GLY A 11 -5.43 -3.66 16.03
C GLY A 11 -6.57 -4.10 15.10
N ASP A 12 -7.46 -4.98 15.57
CA ASP A 12 -8.61 -5.42 14.78
C ASP A 12 -9.53 -4.27 14.37
N TYR A 13 -9.72 -3.27 15.25
CA TYR A 13 -10.52 -2.11 14.91
C TYR A 13 -9.87 -1.26 13.83
N VAL A 14 -8.55 -1.03 13.91
CA VAL A 14 -7.81 -0.31 12.86
C VAL A 14 -7.94 -1.02 11.52
N LEU A 15 -7.82 -2.35 11.50
CA LEU A 15 -7.93 -3.14 10.27
C LEU A 15 -9.34 -3.12 9.68
N LYS A 16 -10.38 -3.19 10.54
CA LYS A 16 -11.78 -3.05 10.12
C LYS A 16 -12.07 -1.65 9.58
N GLU A 17 -11.56 -0.61 10.22
CA GLU A 17 -11.74 0.77 9.79
C GLU A 17 -10.97 1.05 8.49
N PHE A 18 -9.77 0.50 8.30
CA PHE A 18 -9.05 0.52 7.02
C PHE A 18 -9.93 -0.07 5.92
N ALA A 19 -10.40 -1.31 6.10
CA ALA A 19 -11.24 -1.99 5.11
C ALA A 19 -12.51 -1.18 4.79
N LYS A 20 -13.15 -0.59 5.80
CA LYS A 20 -14.33 0.26 5.64
C LYS A 20 -14.04 1.55 4.88
N ARG A 21 -12.92 2.22 5.17
CA ARG A 21 -12.51 3.46 4.47
C ARG A 21 -12.20 3.18 3.01
N VAL A 22 -11.45 2.13 2.72
CA VAL A 22 -11.08 1.75 1.35
C VAL A 22 -12.30 1.29 0.55
N LYS A 23 -13.19 0.47 1.13
CA LYS A 23 -14.45 0.04 0.47
C LYS A 23 -15.37 1.20 0.07
N LYS A 24 -15.27 2.36 0.73
CA LYS A 24 -16.03 3.56 0.35
C LYS A 24 -15.40 4.36 -0.80
N LEU A 25 -14.12 4.13 -1.09
CA LEU A 25 -13.38 4.79 -2.16
C LEU A 25 -13.43 4.00 -3.47
N ILE A 26 -13.48 2.67 -3.37
CA ILE A 26 -13.38 1.78 -4.52
C ILE A 26 -14.76 1.44 -5.10
N GLY A 27 -14.84 1.30 -6.43
CA GLY A 27 -16.02 0.84 -7.14
C GLY A 27 -16.38 -0.63 -6.90
N LYS A 28 -17.56 -1.05 -7.36
CA LYS A 28 -18.08 -2.41 -7.15
C LYS A 28 -17.24 -3.51 -7.80
N ASP A 29 -16.54 -3.18 -8.89
CA ASP A 29 -15.73 -4.12 -9.65
C ASP A 29 -14.31 -4.29 -9.06
N HIS A 30 -13.96 -3.49 -8.04
CA HIS A 30 -12.67 -3.56 -7.38
C HIS A 30 -12.71 -4.50 -6.18
N ILE A 31 -11.62 -5.23 -5.95
CA ILE A 31 -11.54 -6.25 -4.91
C ILE A 31 -10.51 -5.84 -3.88
N LEU A 32 -10.94 -5.72 -2.63
CA LEU A 32 -10.06 -5.56 -1.47
C LEU A 32 -9.99 -6.88 -0.68
N ALA A 33 -8.81 -7.47 -0.60
CA ALA A 33 -8.53 -8.69 0.14
C ALA A 33 -7.52 -8.43 1.27
N ARG A 34 -7.69 -9.10 2.41
CA ARG A 34 -6.68 -9.18 3.46
C ARG A 34 -5.92 -10.49 3.29
N VAL A 35 -4.59 -10.42 3.20
CA VAL A 35 -3.73 -11.60 2.98
C VAL A 35 -3.30 -12.21 4.31
N GLY A 36 -2.98 -11.37 5.28
CA GLY A 36 -2.55 -11.76 6.62
C GLY A 36 -2.18 -10.51 7.42
N GLY A 37 -2.05 -10.62 8.75
CA GLY A 37 -1.58 -9.50 9.60
C GLY A 37 -2.29 -8.18 9.28
N ASP A 38 -1.50 -7.17 8.91
CA ASP A 38 -1.90 -5.84 8.43
C ASP A 38 -1.80 -5.67 6.90
N GLU A 39 -1.62 -6.75 6.16
CA GLU A 39 -1.38 -6.75 4.72
C GLU A 39 -2.67 -6.92 3.92
N PHE A 40 -2.86 -6.01 2.95
CA PHE A 40 -4.00 -5.98 2.06
C PHE A 40 -3.56 -5.92 0.61
N ILE A 41 -4.33 -6.57 -0.27
CA ILE A 41 -4.22 -6.45 -1.72
C ILE A 41 -5.49 -5.77 -2.23
N LEU A 42 -5.30 -4.75 -3.06
CA LEU A 42 -6.35 -4.09 -3.80
C LEU A 42 -6.17 -4.39 -5.29
N LEU A 43 -7.11 -5.13 -5.88
CA LEU A 43 -7.15 -5.45 -7.30
C LEU A 43 -8.11 -4.49 -8.00
N LEU A 44 -7.59 -3.77 -8.99
CA LEU A 44 -8.30 -2.81 -9.81
C LEU A 44 -8.36 -3.31 -11.26
N PRO A 45 -9.41 -4.05 -11.67
CA PRO A 45 -9.60 -4.42 -13.06
C PRO A 45 -10.00 -3.21 -13.90
N ASN A 46 -9.67 -3.26 -15.20
CA ASN A 46 -10.13 -2.30 -16.22
C ASN A 46 -9.87 -0.83 -15.84
N ILE A 47 -8.67 -0.51 -15.35
CA ILE A 47 -8.29 0.86 -15.04
C ILE A 47 -8.30 1.73 -16.31
N GLU A 48 -8.78 2.97 -16.20
CA GLU A 48 -8.80 3.92 -17.32
C GLU A 48 -7.42 4.50 -17.61
N SER A 49 -6.63 4.74 -16.56
CA SER A 49 -5.27 5.28 -16.66
C SER A 49 -4.46 5.02 -15.38
N GLU A 50 -3.14 5.12 -15.48
CA GLU A 50 -2.23 5.12 -14.33
C GLU A 50 -2.56 6.27 -13.36
N GLN A 51 -2.93 7.44 -13.88
CA GLN A 51 -3.30 8.60 -13.07
C GLN A 51 -4.53 8.33 -12.19
N CYS A 52 -5.50 7.54 -12.64
CA CYS A 52 -6.64 7.11 -11.81
C CYS A 52 -6.18 6.25 -10.63
N VAL A 53 -5.20 5.36 -10.85
CA VAL A 53 -4.62 4.51 -9.80
C VAL A 53 -3.85 5.35 -8.78
N ILE A 54 -3.02 6.28 -9.26
CA ILE A 54 -2.28 7.24 -8.42
C ILE A 54 -3.26 8.06 -7.56
N ALA A 55 -4.30 8.63 -8.17
CA ALA A 55 -5.29 9.43 -7.46
C ALA A 55 -6.01 8.62 -6.38
N LEU A 56 -6.33 7.36 -6.64
CA LEU A 56 -6.93 6.47 -5.65
C LEU A 56 -5.95 6.15 -4.51
N ALA A 57 -4.68 5.86 -4.81
CA ALA A 57 -3.66 5.61 -3.81
C ALA A 57 -3.49 6.81 -2.86
N ASP A 58 -3.38 8.02 -3.42
CA ASP A 58 -3.35 9.27 -2.66
C ASP A 58 -4.58 9.45 -1.75
N GLN A 59 -5.77 9.15 -2.27
CA GLN A 59 -7.00 9.23 -1.49
C GLN A 59 -7.00 8.25 -0.33
N ILE A 60 -6.57 7.00 -0.55
CA ILE A 60 -6.47 5.98 0.49
C ILE A 60 -5.49 6.44 1.58
N ILE A 61 -4.29 6.91 1.22
CA ILE A 61 -3.28 7.40 2.16
C ILE A 61 -3.84 8.57 2.99
N LYS A 62 -4.40 9.59 2.32
CA LYS A 62 -5.01 10.76 2.99
C LYS A 62 -6.18 10.38 3.90
N LYS A 63 -7.01 9.40 3.51
CA LYS A 63 -8.11 8.92 4.35
C LYS A 63 -7.63 8.18 5.58
N MET A 64 -6.51 7.46 5.52
CA MET A 64 -5.97 6.75 6.67
C MET A 64 -5.32 7.66 7.71
N GLN A 65 -4.80 8.81 7.28
CA GLN A 65 -4.30 9.85 8.18
C GLN A 65 -5.39 10.53 9.03
N LYS A 66 -6.68 10.31 8.72
CA LYS A 66 -7.75 10.78 9.59
C LYS A 66 -7.80 9.95 10.89
N PRO A 67 -8.05 10.56 12.06
CA PRO A 67 -8.13 9.83 13.33
C PRO A 67 -9.10 8.64 13.26
N ILE A 68 -8.69 7.51 13.82
CA ILE A 68 -9.49 6.31 14.07
C ILE A 68 -9.80 6.30 15.56
N PHE A 69 -11.08 6.44 15.90
CA PHE A 69 -11.53 6.46 17.28
C PHE A 69 -11.89 5.04 17.73
N VAL A 70 -11.27 4.57 18.81
CA VAL A 70 -11.55 3.29 19.47
C VAL A 70 -11.79 3.58 20.94
N GLU A 71 -13.04 3.44 21.38
CA GLU A 71 -13.47 3.83 22.73
C GLU A 71 -13.07 5.29 23.03
N ASN A 72 -12.24 5.51 24.06
CA ASN A 72 -11.77 6.83 24.48
C ASN A 72 -10.42 7.23 23.87
N ASN A 73 -9.88 6.44 22.93
CA ASN A 73 -8.59 6.66 22.30
C ASN A 73 -8.73 7.03 20.82
N SER A 74 -7.79 7.83 20.31
CA SER A 74 -7.67 8.12 18.89
C SER A 74 -6.30 7.67 18.38
N PHE A 75 -6.31 6.95 17.26
CA PHE A 75 -5.10 6.49 16.57
C PHE A 75 -5.00 7.16 15.20
N VAL A 76 -3.78 7.45 14.77
CA VAL A 76 -3.50 7.82 13.39
C VAL A 76 -2.66 6.70 12.79
N ALA A 77 -3.16 6.11 11.71
CA ALA A 77 -2.46 5.06 10.99
C ALA A 77 -1.91 5.62 9.68
N THR A 78 -0.70 5.19 9.32
CA THR A 78 -0.11 5.45 8.02
C THR A 78 -0.15 4.18 7.19
N ILE A 79 -0.05 4.31 5.88
CA ILE A 79 -0.01 3.16 4.97
C ILE A 79 1.13 3.35 3.98
N SER A 80 1.82 2.27 3.66
CA SER A 80 2.69 2.20 2.50
C SER A 80 2.03 1.31 1.46
N ALA A 81 2.13 1.68 0.18
CA ALA A 81 1.57 0.90 -0.90
C ALA A 81 2.63 0.64 -1.99
N GLY A 82 2.67 -0.57 -2.51
CA GLY A 82 3.37 -0.91 -3.74
C GLY A 82 2.36 -1.13 -4.85
N ILE A 83 2.58 -0.51 -6.01
CA ILE A 83 1.65 -0.51 -7.12
C ILE A 83 2.35 -1.08 -8.35
N THR A 84 1.68 -2.03 -8.99
CA THR A 84 2.06 -2.55 -10.31
C THR A 84 0.86 -2.44 -11.23
N ILE A 85 1.10 -2.14 -12.49
CA ILE A 85 0.06 -1.99 -13.53
C ILE A 85 0.32 -3.03 -14.60
N PHE A 86 -0.72 -3.69 -15.08
CA PHE A 86 -0.65 -4.72 -16.12
C PHE A 86 -1.59 -4.36 -17.29
N PRO A 87 -1.30 -4.83 -18.52
CA PRO A 87 -0.24 -5.78 -18.89
C PRO A 87 1.14 -5.11 -18.99
N THR A 88 2.08 -5.56 -18.18
CA THR A 88 3.52 -5.36 -18.40
C THR A 88 4.07 -6.56 -19.17
N VAL A 89 5.36 -6.55 -19.50
CA VAL A 89 6.03 -7.62 -20.27
C VAL A 89 5.88 -9.01 -19.62
N THR A 90 5.55 -9.06 -18.32
CA THR A 90 5.34 -10.27 -17.52
C THR A 90 3.94 -10.86 -17.69
N LYS A 91 3.88 -12.16 -18.00
CA LYS A 91 2.64 -12.89 -18.29
C LYS A 91 2.07 -13.69 -17.12
N GLU A 92 2.72 -13.66 -15.95
CA GLU A 92 2.37 -14.53 -14.82
C GLU A 92 1.95 -13.75 -13.57
N VAL A 93 0.83 -14.17 -12.95
CA VAL A 93 0.25 -13.52 -11.77
C VAL A 93 1.22 -13.44 -10.60
N HIS A 94 2.05 -14.46 -10.40
CA HIS A 94 3.01 -14.50 -9.29
C HIS A 94 4.09 -13.41 -9.42
N MET A 95 4.45 -13.04 -10.66
CA MET A 95 5.39 -11.94 -10.94
C MET A 95 4.74 -10.59 -10.64
N ILE A 96 3.45 -10.41 -10.97
CA ILE A 96 2.71 -9.18 -10.66
C ILE A 96 2.72 -8.91 -9.15
N ILE A 97 2.41 -9.93 -8.34
CA ILE A 97 2.41 -9.79 -6.88
C ILE A 97 3.82 -9.47 -6.36
N ARG A 98 4.84 -10.15 -6.89
CA ARG A 98 6.25 -9.90 -6.54
C ARG A 98 6.66 -8.46 -6.85
N ASP A 99 6.30 -7.94 -8.02
CA ASP A 99 6.64 -6.58 -8.44
C ASP A 99 5.97 -5.54 -7.53
N ALA A 100 4.70 -5.76 -7.18
CA ALA A 100 3.99 -4.91 -6.21
C ALA A 100 4.65 -4.95 -4.82
N ASP A 101 5.07 -6.13 -4.36
CA ASP A 101 5.75 -6.26 -3.06
C ASP A 101 7.14 -5.59 -3.05
N GLN A 102 7.90 -5.70 -4.16
CA GLN A 102 9.17 -4.99 -4.32
C GLN A 102 8.96 -3.46 -4.25
N ALA A 103 7.94 -2.94 -4.92
CA ALA A 103 7.57 -1.53 -4.83
C ALA A 103 7.15 -1.14 -3.40
N LEU A 104 6.39 -1.99 -2.70
CA LEU A 104 5.99 -1.75 -1.31
C LEU A 104 7.22 -1.70 -0.39
N SER A 105 8.18 -2.59 -0.58
CA SER A 105 9.44 -2.59 0.17
C SER A 105 10.22 -1.29 -0.05
N TYR A 106 10.32 -0.84 -1.31
CA TYR A 106 10.95 0.44 -1.63
C TYR A 106 10.22 1.61 -0.94
N ALA A 107 8.88 1.61 -0.92
CA ALA A 107 8.11 2.62 -0.21
C ALA A 107 8.33 2.60 1.32
N LYS A 108 8.52 1.41 1.90
CA LYS A 108 8.82 1.26 3.33
C LYS A 108 10.22 1.77 3.67
N GLN A 109 11.18 1.62 2.77
CA GLN A 109 12.55 2.07 2.94
C GLN A 109 12.71 3.59 2.73
N ASN A 110 11.92 4.18 1.82
CA ASN A 110 11.99 5.60 1.46
C ASN A 110 11.00 6.49 2.24
N GLY A 111 10.84 6.23 3.54
CA GLY A 111 10.13 7.13 4.46
C GLY A 111 8.70 6.73 4.85
N ARG A 112 8.15 5.65 4.26
CA ARG A 112 6.79 5.14 4.53
C ARG A 112 5.69 6.18 4.23
N ASN A 113 4.44 5.84 4.52
CA ASN A 113 3.29 6.75 4.36
C ASN A 113 3.11 7.31 2.92
N HIS A 114 3.55 6.54 1.93
CA HIS A 114 3.48 6.89 0.51
C HIS A 114 3.26 5.63 -0.34
N TYR A 115 3.00 5.81 -1.64
CA TYR A 115 2.97 4.71 -2.60
C TYR A 115 4.23 4.70 -3.47
N GLN A 116 4.60 3.55 -4.02
CA GLN A 116 5.64 3.42 -5.04
C GLN A 116 5.07 2.67 -6.24
N LEU A 117 5.25 3.20 -7.45
CA LEU A 117 5.01 2.46 -8.68
C LEU A 117 6.24 1.61 -9.01
N PHE A 118 6.01 0.36 -9.41
CA PHE A 118 7.11 -0.57 -9.72
C PHE A 118 7.96 -0.11 -10.92
N ASN A 119 7.33 0.46 -11.95
CA ASN A 119 8.02 0.97 -13.15
C ASN A 119 8.87 2.23 -12.87
N GLU A 120 8.63 2.93 -11.76
CA GLU A 120 9.42 4.07 -11.33
C GLU A 120 10.62 3.68 -10.45
N ILE A 121 10.74 2.40 -10.08
CA ILE A 121 11.93 1.91 -9.38
C ILE A 121 13.08 1.95 -10.38
N GLN A 122 13.96 2.93 -10.23
CA GLN A 122 15.19 2.96 -11.01
C GLN A 122 15.99 1.69 -10.69
N PRO A 123 16.48 0.95 -11.70
CA PRO A 123 17.51 -0.03 -11.42
C PRO A 123 18.68 0.73 -10.79
N GLU A 124 19.17 0.29 -9.62
CA GLU A 124 20.48 0.75 -9.17
C GLU A 124 21.44 0.47 -10.31
N VAL A 125 22.01 1.51 -10.91
CA VAL A 125 23.10 1.38 -11.87
C VAL A 125 24.37 1.39 -11.02
N PRO A 126 24.95 0.23 -10.66
CA PRO A 126 26.03 0.19 -9.67
C PRO A 126 27.37 0.70 -10.27
N PHE A 127 27.37 1.14 -11.53
CA PHE A 127 28.59 1.28 -12.33
C PHE A 127 28.98 2.72 -12.73
N LEU A 128 28.15 3.74 -12.49
CA LEU A 128 28.45 5.11 -12.98
C LEU A 128 28.91 6.10 -11.90
N LYS A 129 28.87 5.76 -10.61
CA LYS A 129 29.39 6.66 -9.56
C LYS A 129 30.92 6.77 -9.53
N ASN A 130 31.63 5.84 -10.18
CA ASN A 130 33.11 5.81 -10.19
C ASN A 130 33.74 6.26 -11.52
N LEU A 131 32.96 6.80 -12.48
CA LEU A 131 33.49 7.13 -13.82
C LEU A 131 33.49 8.63 -14.17
N ILE A 132 33.12 9.52 -13.23
CA ILE A 132 33.13 10.98 -13.46
C ILE A 132 34.04 11.70 -12.44
N GLU A 133 35.14 11.06 -12.07
CA GLU A 133 36.30 11.71 -11.45
C GLU A 133 37.52 11.52 -12.34
N PHE A 134 37.54 12.19 -13.50
CA PHE A 134 38.76 12.52 -14.26
C PHE A 134 38.57 13.85 -14.99
#